data_AF-A0A1Z9S4T8-F1
#
_entry.id   AF-A0A1Z9S4T8-F1
#
_cell.length_a   1.000
_cell.length_b   1.000
_cell.length_c   1.000
_cell.angle_alpha   90.00
_cell.angle_beta   90.00
_cell.angle_gamma   90.00
#
_symmetry.space_group_name_H-M   'P 1'
#
loop_
_entity.id
_entity.type
_entity.pdbx_description
1 polymer ?
#
loop_
_entity_poly.entity_id
_entity_poly.type
_entity_poly.pdbx_seq_one_letter_code
_entity_poly.pdbx_strand_id
1 'polypeptide(L)'
;MSLGFKIYSFLNGKLVHQDSLGNKFYHDKSNLNKRWVVYASNLGPESLPTDYHNWLHGTSDIMLNTKISHDDLLNNIKQRTQKHITSHKKKLDKGYQSWQPK
;
A
#
# COMPACT_ATOMS: atom_id res chain seq x y z
N MET A 1 12.81 -2.35 -3.97
CA MET A 1 13.07 -3.69 -3.38
C MET A 1 14.41 -4.22 -3.87
N SER A 2 15.26 -4.73 -2.97
CA SER A 2 16.58 -5.29 -3.32
C SER A 2 16.45 -6.64 -4.03
N LEU A 3 17.32 -6.91 -5.00
CA LEU A 3 17.34 -8.16 -5.76
C LEU A 3 17.57 -9.38 -4.86
N GLY A 4 18.44 -9.26 -3.84
CA GLY A 4 18.73 -10.35 -2.90
C GLY A 4 17.50 -10.81 -2.11
N PHE A 5 16.63 -9.88 -1.72
CA PHE A 5 15.39 -10.21 -1.01
C PHE A 5 14.41 -11.00 -1.88
N LYS A 6 14.37 -10.71 -3.19
CA LYS A 6 13.53 -11.47 -4.15
C LYS A 6 14.01 -12.92 -4.28
N ILE A 7 15.33 -13.13 -4.34
CA ILE A 7 15.94 -14.47 -4.39
C ILE A 7 15.67 -15.22 -3.08
N TYR A 8 15.88 -14.57 -1.93
CA TYR A 8 15.55 -15.15 -0.62
C TYR A 8 14.09 -15.59 -0.53
N SER A 9 13.17 -14.74 -1.00
CA SER A 9 11.73 -15.01 -1.00
C SER A 9 11.36 -16.21 -1.88
N PHE A 10 12.01 -16.34 -3.04
CA PHE A 10 11.79 -17.48 -3.94
C PHE A 10 12.31 -18.80 -3.35
N LEU A 11 13.45 -18.76 -2.64
CA LEU A 11 14.06 -19.94 -2.04
C LEU A 11 13.36 -20.39 -0.75
N ASN A 12 13.04 -19.46 0.15
CA ASN A 12 12.53 -19.75 1.50
C ASN A 12 11.00 -19.65 1.61
N GLY A 13 10.37 -18.87 0.73
CA GLY A 13 8.91 -18.71 0.73
C GLY A 13 8.19 -19.70 -0.16
N LYS A 14 6.92 -19.93 0.14
CA LYS A 14 5.94 -20.55 -0.77
C LYS A 14 5.02 -19.46 -1.30
N LEU A 15 4.87 -19.40 -2.62
CA LEU A 15 3.96 -18.44 -3.27
C LEU A 15 2.51 -18.84 -2.97
N VAL A 16 1.75 -17.92 -2.40
CA VAL A 16 0.35 -18.11 -2.01
C VAL A 16 -0.57 -17.58 -3.10
N HIS A 17 -0.28 -16.36 -3.53
CA HIS A 17 -1.12 -15.62 -4.45
C HIS A 17 -0.30 -14.58 -5.19
N GLN A 18 -0.78 -14.24 -6.39
CA GLN A 18 -0.27 -13.13 -7.17
C GLN A 18 -1.45 -12.25 -7.56
N ASP A 19 -1.38 -10.98 -7.18
CA ASP A 19 -2.39 -9.99 -7.51
C ASP A 19 -2.22 -9.50 -8.97
N SER A 20 -3.28 -8.90 -9.51
CA SER A 20 -3.36 -8.32 -10.86
C SER A 20 -2.34 -7.19 -11.08
N LEU A 21 -1.92 -6.52 -10.00
CA LEU A 21 -0.85 -5.52 -10.02
C LEU A 21 0.57 -6.13 -10.08
N GLY A 22 0.69 -7.45 -10.00
CA GLY A 22 1.97 -8.17 -10.02
C GLY A 22 2.64 -8.29 -8.65
N ASN A 23 1.96 -7.89 -7.57
CA ASN A 23 2.41 -8.14 -6.20
C ASN A 23 2.32 -9.64 -5.88
N LYS A 24 3.38 -10.20 -5.29
CA LYS A 24 3.46 -11.63 -4.96
C LYS A 24 3.47 -11.84 -3.46
N PHE A 25 2.54 -12.64 -2.96
CA PHE A 25 2.39 -12.94 -1.54
C PHE A 25 3.02 -14.28 -1.22
N TYR A 26 3.88 -14.28 -0.21
CA TYR A 26 4.62 -15.46 0.24
C TYR A 26 4.35 -15.71 1.72
N HIS A 27 4.31 -16.98 2.10
CA HIS A 27 4.48 -17.40 3.48
C HIS A 27 5.75 -18.25 3.61
N ASP A 28 6.33 -18.33 4.80
CA ASP A 28 7.47 -19.20 5.07
C ASP A 28 7.08 -20.67 4.89
N LYS A 29 8.01 -21.50 4.41
CA LYS A 29 7.78 -22.93 4.23
C LYS A 29 7.64 -23.66 5.58
N SER A 30 8.36 -23.20 6.59
CA SER A 30 8.39 -23.83 7.93
C SER A 30 7.37 -23.21 8.88
N ASN A 31 7.10 -21.91 8.78
CA ASN A 31 6.21 -21.19 9.69
C ASN A 31 5.14 -20.37 8.95
N LEU A 32 3.90 -20.88 8.95
CA LEU A 32 2.74 -20.23 8.30
C LEU A 32 2.40 -18.82 8.83
N ASN A 33 2.90 -18.45 10.02
CA ASN A 33 2.67 -17.12 10.60
C ASN A 33 3.62 -16.07 10.02
N LYS A 34 4.75 -16.48 9.42
CA LYS A 34 5.66 -15.57 8.75
C LYS A 34 5.19 -15.34 7.32
N ARG A 35 4.64 -14.14 7.08
CA ARG A 35 4.07 -13.72 5.80
C ARG A 35 4.78 -12.47 5.31
N TRP A 36 5.03 -12.38 4.02
CA TRP A 36 5.59 -11.18 3.40
C TRP A 36 5.09 -11.02 1.97
N VAL A 37 5.26 -9.82 1.43
CA VAL A 37 4.93 -9.52 0.04
C VAL A 37 6.18 -9.05 -0.69
N VAL A 38 6.31 -9.47 -1.94
CA VAL A 38 7.28 -8.94 -2.89
C VAL A 38 6.51 -8.05 -3.85
N TYR A 39 6.67 -6.74 -3.67
CA TYR A 39 6.02 -5.74 -4.50
C TYR A 39 6.52 -5.77 -5.95
N ALA A 40 5.61 -5.46 -6.88
CA ALA A 40 5.97 -5.22 -8.27
C ALA A 40 6.89 -4.00 -8.40
N SER A 41 7.54 -3.87 -9.56
CA SER A 41 8.33 -2.69 -9.90
C SER A 41 7.48 -1.43 -9.81
N ASN A 42 7.96 -0.41 -9.09
CA ASN A 42 7.33 0.90 -8.89
C ASN A 42 6.10 0.94 -7.96
N LEU A 43 5.77 -0.16 -7.27
CA LEU A 43 4.73 -0.18 -6.24
C LEU A 43 5.34 -0.24 -4.83
N GLY A 44 4.66 0.40 -3.89
CA GLY A 44 4.98 0.37 -2.47
C GLY A 44 3.86 -0.24 -1.61
N PRO A 45 4.03 -0.27 -0.28
CA PRO A 45 3.03 -0.78 0.66
C PRO A 45 1.66 -0.10 0.56
N GLU A 46 1.63 1.16 0.15
CA GLU A 46 0.41 1.95 -0.07
C GLU A 46 -0.48 1.41 -1.20
N SER A 47 0.07 0.56 -2.07
CA SER A 47 -0.68 -0.04 -3.18
C SER A 47 -1.58 -1.21 -2.77
N LEU A 48 -1.46 -1.71 -1.54
CA LEU A 48 -2.16 -2.91 -1.10
C LEU A 48 -3.65 -2.64 -0.81
N PRO A 49 -4.56 -3.45 -1.40
CA PRO A 49 -5.94 -3.54 -0.93
C PRO A 49 -6.02 -3.98 0.53
N THR A 50 -7.13 -3.63 1.18
CA THR A 50 -7.38 -3.91 2.61
C THR A 50 -7.30 -5.41 2.94
N ASP A 51 -7.81 -6.28 2.07
CA ASP A 51 -7.83 -7.72 2.31
C ASP A 51 -6.42 -8.32 2.38
N TYR A 52 -5.54 -7.91 1.48
CA TYR A 52 -4.14 -8.34 1.48
C TYR A 52 -3.37 -7.80 2.69
N HIS A 53 -3.67 -6.58 3.13
CA HIS A 53 -3.11 -6.02 4.36
C HIS A 53 -3.55 -6.84 5.58
N ASN A 54 -4.84 -7.16 5.69
CA ASN A 54 -5.36 -7.98 6.79
C ASN A 54 -4.74 -9.37 6.82
N TRP A 55 -4.50 -9.99 5.65
CA TRP A 55 -3.80 -11.27 5.56
C TRP A 55 -2.34 -11.18 6.02
N LEU A 56 -1.63 -10.11 5.64
CA LEU A 56 -0.25 -9.89 6.03
C LEU A 56 -0.12 -9.76 7.56
N HIS A 57 -1.09 -9.11 8.20
CA HIS A 57 -1.14 -8.89 9.64
C HIS A 57 -1.83 -10.02 10.43
N GLY A 58 -2.28 -11.09 9.77
CA GLY A 58 -2.95 -12.21 10.43
C GLY A 58 -4.34 -11.88 10.98
N THR A 59 -4.94 -10.78 10.55
CA THR A 59 -6.30 -10.38 10.95
C THR A 59 -7.37 -11.22 10.24
N SER A 60 -7.12 -11.61 8.99
CA SER A 60 -8.01 -12.49 8.22
C SER A 60 -7.22 -13.36 7.25
N ASP A 61 -7.57 -14.64 7.13
CA ASP A 61 -6.92 -15.54 6.16
C ASP A 61 -7.56 -15.47 4.75
N ILE A 62 -8.57 -14.63 4.58
CA ILE A 62 -9.32 -14.49 3.34
C ILE A 62 -8.62 -13.48 2.44
N MET A 63 -8.09 -13.94 1.31
CA MET A 63 -7.69 -13.08 0.20
C MET A 63 -8.81 -13.03 -0.83
N LEU A 64 -9.58 -11.93 -0.84
CA LEU A 64 -10.62 -11.70 -1.83
C LEU A 64 -9.96 -11.42 -3.19
N ASN A 65 -10.04 -12.38 -4.10
CA ASN A 65 -9.73 -12.17 -5.50
C ASN A 65 -10.94 -11.53 -6.18
N THR A 66 -11.14 -10.24 -5.91
CA THR A 66 -12.11 -9.44 -6.65
C THR A 66 -11.55 -9.19 -8.04
N LYS A 67 -12.30 -9.55 -9.09
CA LYS A 67 -11.92 -9.27 -10.48
C LYS A 67 -12.10 -7.78 -10.78
N ILE A 68 -11.28 -6.94 -10.16
CA ILE A 68 -11.25 -5.50 -10.38
C ILE A 68 -10.39 -5.24 -11.62
N SER A 69 -10.80 -4.30 -12.46
CA SER A 69 -9.98 -3.88 -13.60
C SER A 69 -8.64 -3.33 -13.10
N HIS A 70 -7.56 -3.63 -13.83
CA HIS A 70 -6.22 -3.16 -13.48
C HIS A 70 -6.17 -1.62 -13.39
N ASP A 71 -6.86 -0.93 -14.30
CA ASP A 71 -6.90 0.53 -14.34
C ASP A 71 -7.61 1.13 -13.12
N ASP A 72 -8.68 0.48 -12.66
CA ASP A 72 -9.42 0.92 -11.47
C ASP A 72 -8.56 0.78 -10.21
N LEU A 73 -7.78 -0.30 -10.10
CA LEU A 73 -6.84 -0.47 -8.99
C LEU A 73 -5.78 0.65 -8.98
N LEU A 74 -5.18 0.97 -10.13
CA LEU A 74 -4.21 2.05 -10.23
C LEU A 74 -4.82 3.42 -9.90
N ASN A 75 -6.05 3.68 -10.35
CA ASN A 75 -6.75 4.93 -10.04
C ASN A 75 -7.06 5.05 -8.54
N ASN A 76 -7.50 3.97 -7.90
CA ASN A 76 -7.72 3.95 -6.46
C ASN A 76 -6.43 4.20 -5.68
N ILE A 77 -5.31 3.60 -6.08
CA ILE A 77 -4.01 3.83 -5.44
C ILE A 77 -3.59 5.30 -5.60
N LYS A 78 -3.74 5.89 -6.79
CA LYS A 78 -3.45 7.31 -7.02
C LYS A 78 -4.30 8.19 -6.10
N GLN A 79 -5.59 7.93 -5.98
CA GLN A 79 -6.47 8.72 -5.10
C GLN A 79 -6.09 8.58 -3.63
N ARG A 80 -5.72 7.39 -3.16
CA ARG A 80 -5.32 7.15 -1.76
C ARG A 80 -3.97 7.77 -1.42
N THR A 81 -3.05 7.81 -2.37
CA THR A 81 -1.68 8.35 -2.19
C THR A 81 -1.63 9.87 -2.36
N GLN A 82 -2.63 10.47 -3.00
CA GLN A 82 -2.77 11.91 -3.10
C GLN A 82 -2.94 12.51 -1.69
N LYS A 83 -2.06 13.44 -1.35
CA LYS A 83 -2.17 14.19 -0.09
C LYS A 83 -3.45 15.00 -0.13
N HIS A 84 -4.28 14.83 0.89
CA HIS A 84 -5.43 15.70 1.09
C HIS A 84 -4.93 17.14 1.32
N ILE A 85 -5.43 18.09 0.54
CA ILE A 85 -5.11 19.51 0.67
C ILE A 85 -6.35 20.21 1.19
N THR A 86 -6.29 20.72 2.42
CA THR A 86 -7.33 21.60 2.95
C THR A 86 -7.16 23.00 2.35
N SER A 87 -8.19 23.47 1.67
CA SER A 87 -8.29 24.87 1.28
C SER A 87 -9.08 25.61 2.34
N HIS A 88 -8.42 26.45 3.14
CA HIS A 88 -9.13 27.42 3.96
C HIS A 88 -9.50 28.61 3.09
N LYS A 89 -10.78 29.02 3.11
CA LYS A 89 -11.17 30.31 2.53
C LYS A 89 -10.32 31.40 3.19
N LYS A 90 -9.57 32.17 2.40
CA LYS A 90 -8.87 33.36 2.90
C LYS A 90 -9.91 34.30 3.50
N LYS A 91 -9.95 34.42 4.83
CA LYS A 91 -10.67 35.51 5.49
C LYS A 91 -9.94 36.80 5.13
N LEU A 92 -10.65 37.70 4.43
CA LEU A 92 -10.15 39.02 4.04
C LEU A 92 -9.95 39.91 5.27
N ASP A 93 -10.74 39.70 6.32
CA ASP A 93 -10.60 40.40 7.59
C ASP A 93 -10.13 39.45 8.70
N LYS A 94 -8.95 39.75 9.27
CA LYS A 94 -8.33 38.97 10.34
C LYS A 94 -8.85 39.39 11.72
N GLY A 95 -9.60 40.50 11.82
CA GLY A 95 -10.08 41.06 13.08
C GLY A 95 -8.98 41.65 13.99
N TYR A 96 -7.72 41.61 13.57
CA TYR A 96 -6.58 42.24 14.24
C TYR A 96 -5.49 42.59 13.22
N GLN A 97 -4.66 43.58 13.54
CA GLN A 97 -3.46 43.91 12.79
C GLN A 97 -2.24 43.28 13.49
N SER A 98 -1.48 42.48 12.77
CA SER A 98 -0.23 41.90 13.28
C SER A 98 0.82 43.00 13.45
N TRP A 99 1.51 43.01 14.59
CA TRP A 99 2.61 43.93 14.84
C TRP A 99 3.71 43.76 13.78
N GLN A 100 4.20 44.87 13.23
CA GLN A 100 5.27 44.89 12.24
C GLN A 100 6.52 45.54 12.88
N PRO A 101 7.61 44.79 13.09
CA PRO A 101 8.86 45.36 13.60
C PRO A 101 9.43 46.40 12.63
N LYS A 102 10.16 47.35 13.19
CA LYS A 102 10.88 48.39 12.45
C LYS A 102 12.34 48.01 12.24
#